data_AF-A0A935YF12-F1
#
_entry.id   AF-A0A935YF12-F1
#
_cell.length_a   1.000
_cell.length_b   1.000
_cell.length_c   1.000
_cell.angle_alpha   90.00
_cell.angle_beta   90.00
_cell.angle_gamma   90.00
#
_symmetry.space_group_name_H-M   'P 1'
#
loop_
_entity.id
_entity.type
_entity.pdbx_description
1 polymer ?
#
loop_
_entity_poly.entity_id
_entity_poly.type
_entity_poly.pdbx_seq_one_letter_code
_entity_poly.pdbx_strand_id
1 'polypeptide(L)'
;MTRFPSALRPCVSRRCGLSGLATSVLLVGALLLAGCSESSAPDKTADNRLDPGAGAFSLKDLSIPGPDGAPLLLRLEGSDLVADADAGTVSLSVRVLNLSGETVHLPLVVWIMALQPASVVPANADFAYPGQLADPTVAATDTAGWGFDYSELLEGQPLPPGEATPAKTWVFSDPDLVPFSFAARIETGVFTGQARLAGRIFVDLDRDGLPTASEPPFLAGGVQVTAPGGVVSWSSPGPDGWWELPVRAAGLYEVLFVPMEMGPRPVPLTTPNPRQVVVTTGPDGQLLSWREGHFGVARDVPPPPPTGVIGFTDRRPEQLHRAPWMLLRAGVRGPRLELQVGYSGCEPDHAFSLWMSGGFLESMPPRAHLTLVHETMEACDAAFTQEIGFDLMPLFGRYAEQYGQGPLVLVLHGPDGFTRELELATVPPDSTWPAGAGPTD
;
A
#
# COMPACT_ATOMS: atom_id res chain seq x y z
N MET A 1 47.79 -17.55 36.46
CA MET A 1 48.50 -16.53 37.26
C MET A 1 49.72 -16.06 36.47
N THR A 2 49.56 -15.02 35.66
CA THR A 2 50.66 -14.36 34.93
C THR A 2 50.17 -12.96 34.58
N ARG A 3 50.92 -11.95 35.01
CA ARG A 3 50.57 -10.52 35.01
C ARG A 3 50.80 -9.90 33.62
N PHE A 4 49.86 -9.09 33.14
CA PHE A 4 50.07 -8.09 32.08
C PHE A 4 50.19 -6.70 32.72
N PRO A 5 51.15 -5.85 32.32
CA PRO A 5 51.18 -4.47 32.76
C PRO A 5 50.43 -3.55 31.79
N SER A 6 49.70 -2.64 32.42
CA SER A 6 49.02 -1.47 31.87
C SER A 6 50.03 -0.42 31.41
N ALA A 7 49.74 0.29 30.32
CA ALA A 7 50.35 1.59 30.03
C ALA A 7 49.33 2.52 29.36
N LEU A 8 48.72 3.36 30.20
CA LEU A 8 47.99 4.56 29.82
C LEU A 8 48.99 5.65 29.39
N ARG A 9 48.69 6.38 28.32
CA ARG A 9 49.29 7.70 28.03
C ARG A 9 48.19 8.74 27.80
N PRO A 10 48.21 9.88 28.49
CA PRO A 10 47.37 11.03 28.17
C PRO A 10 48.12 12.03 27.27
N CYS A 11 47.42 12.62 26.28
CA CYS A 11 47.78 13.91 25.68
C CYS A 11 46.67 14.88 26.09
N VAL A 12 46.89 15.68 27.14
CA VAL A 12 47.48 17.04 27.13
C VAL A 12 46.76 18.00 26.20
N SER A 13 46.08 18.92 26.87
CA SER A 13 45.36 20.09 26.40
C SER A 13 46.26 21.11 25.68
N ARG A 14 45.69 21.76 24.66
CA ARG A 14 46.08 23.13 24.28
C ARG A 14 44.83 23.97 24.06
N ARG A 15 44.61 24.91 24.98
CA ARG A 15 43.87 26.16 24.76
C ARG A 15 44.88 27.21 24.29
N CYS A 16 44.53 27.95 23.24
CA CYS A 16 44.97 29.31 22.86
C CYS A 16 44.29 29.59 21.50
N GLY A 17 43.58 30.68 21.23
CA GLY A 17 43.24 31.87 22.00
C GLY A 17 42.15 32.64 21.25
N LEU A 18 41.38 33.43 21.99
CA LEU A 18 40.49 34.46 21.46
C LEU A 18 41.29 35.68 21.01
N SER A 19 40.97 36.21 19.83
CA SER A 19 41.07 37.61 19.37
C SER A 19 40.67 37.56 17.90
N GLY A 20 39.47 37.97 17.47
CA GLY A 20 38.96 39.33 17.54
C GLY A 20 39.11 39.94 16.14
N LEU A 21 38.01 40.07 15.39
CA LEU A 21 37.76 41.14 14.42
C LEU A 21 36.38 40.93 13.78
N ALA A 22 35.48 41.85 14.12
CA ALA A 22 34.23 42.07 13.41
C ALA A 22 34.54 42.59 12.00
N THR A 23 33.92 42.00 10.99
CA THR A 23 33.74 42.65 9.69
C THR A 23 32.40 42.23 9.14
N SER A 24 31.43 43.13 9.29
CA SER A 24 30.16 43.10 8.59
C SER A 24 30.42 43.24 7.10
N VAL A 25 30.08 42.22 6.31
CA VAL A 25 29.87 42.34 4.87
C VAL A 25 28.46 41.83 4.59
N LEU A 26 27.54 42.78 4.42
CA LEU A 26 26.27 42.59 3.72
C LEU A 26 26.61 42.22 2.27
N LEU A 27 26.58 40.92 1.96
CA LEU A 27 26.49 40.46 0.57
C LEU A 27 25.04 40.03 0.32
N VAL A 28 24.27 40.96 -0.23
CA VAL A 28 23.02 40.69 -0.94
C VAL A 28 23.42 39.93 -2.21
N GLY A 29 23.62 38.61 -2.06
CA GLY A 29 23.76 37.68 -3.17
C GLY A 29 22.37 37.26 -3.60
N ALA A 30 21.88 37.88 -4.66
CA ALA A 30 20.70 37.44 -5.39
C ALA A 30 20.84 35.94 -5.67
N LEU A 31 19.98 35.13 -5.04
CA LEU A 31 19.74 33.76 -5.45
C LEU A 31 19.18 33.83 -6.86
N LEU A 32 20.06 33.59 -7.83
CA LEU A 32 19.69 33.18 -9.17
C LEU A 32 18.95 31.84 -9.01
N LEU A 33 17.63 31.91 -8.99
CA LEU A 33 16.73 30.82 -9.34
C LEU A 33 16.91 30.52 -10.83
N ALA A 34 18.09 30.00 -11.19
CA ALA A 34 18.37 29.41 -12.48
C ALA A 34 18.20 27.91 -12.30
N GLY A 35 17.17 27.34 -12.94
CA GLY A 35 16.96 25.90 -12.95
C GLY A 35 15.52 25.40 -13.06
N CYS A 36 14.57 26.17 -13.58
CA CYS A 36 13.53 25.52 -14.39
C CYS A 36 14.28 25.04 -15.65
N SER A 37 14.47 23.72 -15.78
CA SER A 37 15.10 23.13 -16.95
C SER A 37 14.44 23.67 -18.21
N GLU A 38 15.24 23.91 -19.24
CA GLU A 38 14.75 24.27 -20.57
C GLU A 38 13.55 23.39 -20.92
N SER A 39 12.40 24.05 -21.00
CA SER A 39 11.10 23.43 -21.21
C SER A 39 11.16 22.68 -22.54
N SER A 40 11.13 21.35 -22.50
CA SER A 40 10.90 20.48 -23.65
C SER A 40 9.45 20.54 -24.15
N ALA A 41 8.74 21.65 -23.91
CA ALA A 41 7.41 21.86 -24.45
C ALA A 41 7.52 22.02 -25.97
N PRO A 42 6.77 21.25 -26.77
CA PRO A 42 6.74 21.41 -28.22
C PRO A 42 6.35 22.83 -28.64
N ASP A 43 6.82 23.26 -29.81
CA ASP A 43 6.37 24.50 -30.43
C ASP A 43 4.85 24.44 -30.69
N LYS A 44 4.14 25.53 -30.34
CA LYS A 44 2.69 25.64 -30.59
C LYS A 44 2.43 25.94 -32.06
N THR A 45 1.55 25.20 -32.74
CA THR A 45 1.04 25.60 -34.05
C THR A 45 -0.13 26.59 -33.93
N ALA A 46 -0.47 27.22 -35.05
CA ALA A 46 -1.49 28.27 -35.14
C ALA A 46 -2.92 27.81 -34.77
N ASP A 47 -3.16 26.51 -34.65
CA ASP A 47 -4.43 25.87 -34.26
C ASP A 47 -4.43 25.36 -32.81
N ASN A 48 -3.52 25.84 -31.94
CA ASN A 48 -3.36 25.37 -30.55
C ASN A 48 -3.10 23.85 -30.43
N ARG A 49 -2.71 23.20 -31.52
CA ARG A 49 -2.09 21.90 -31.44
C ARG A 49 -0.66 22.08 -30.94
N LEU A 50 -0.29 21.29 -29.93
CA LEU A 50 1.11 20.89 -29.83
C LEU A 50 1.32 20.02 -31.06
N ASP A 51 1.95 20.53 -32.10
CA ASP A 51 2.33 19.73 -33.27
C ASP A 51 3.58 18.95 -32.87
N PRO A 52 3.46 17.67 -32.47
CA PRO A 52 4.60 16.87 -32.11
C PRO A 52 5.29 16.35 -33.39
N GLY A 53 5.14 17.03 -34.53
CA GLY A 53 5.39 16.60 -35.91
C GLY A 53 6.74 15.98 -36.25
N ALA A 54 7.61 15.70 -35.28
CA ALA A 54 8.69 14.73 -35.43
C ALA A 54 9.15 14.01 -34.14
N GLY A 55 8.32 13.79 -33.10
CA GLY A 55 8.82 13.04 -31.94
C GLY A 55 7.89 12.79 -30.76
N ALA A 56 8.32 11.84 -29.92
CA ALA A 56 7.82 11.63 -28.58
C ALA A 56 8.29 12.76 -27.64
N PHE A 57 7.50 13.05 -26.60
CA PHE A 57 7.83 14.04 -25.57
C PHE A 57 7.77 13.42 -24.17
N SER A 58 8.58 13.92 -23.25
CA SER A 58 8.60 13.43 -21.87
C SER A 58 7.38 13.93 -21.10
N LEU A 59 6.55 13.03 -20.59
CA LEU A 59 5.43 13.35 -19.69
C LEU A 59 5.91 13.43 -18.23
N LYS A 60 6.65 12.40 -17.77
CA LYS A 60 7.05 12.27 -16.37
C LYS A 60 8.21 11.29 -16.21
N ASP A 61 9.18 11.67 -15.37
CA ASP A 61 10.19 10.74 -14.85
C ASP A 61 9.73 10.17 -13.50
N LEU A 62 9.88 8.87 -13.35
CA LEU A 62 9.51 8.06 -12.20
C LEU A 62 10.76 7.37 -11.65
N SER A 63 10.89 7.34 -10.33
CA SER A 63 11.99 6.69 -9.64
C SER A 63 11.43 5.79 -8.56
N ILE A 64 11.62 4.48 -8.70
CA ILE A 64 11.27 3.50 -7.66
C ILE A 64 12.53 2.80 -7.14
N PRO A 65 12.54 2.29 -5.90
CA PRO A 65 13.68 1.53 -5.38
C PRO A 65 13.93 0.25 -6.21
N GLY A 66 15.15 0.08 -6.73
CA GLY A 66 15.57 -1.13 -7.44
C GLY A 66 16.21 -2.20 -6.54
N PRO A 67 16.57 -3.36 -7.13
CA PRO A 67 17.01 -4.57 -6.40
C PRO A 67 18.26 -4.38 -5.53
N ASP A 68 19.19 -3.51 -5.95
CA ASP A 68 20.44 -3.23 -5.23
C ASP A 68 20.45 -1.84 -4.55
N GLY A 69 19.26 -1.26 -4.34
CA GLY A 69 19.10 0.10 -3.84
C GLY A 69 19.41 1.19 -4.87
N ALA A 70 19.95 0.85 -6.04
CA ALA A 70 19.97 1.73 -7.20
C ALA A 70 18.51 2.01 -7.65
N PRO A 71 18.16 3.27 -7.96
CA PRO A 71 16.80 3.58 -8.40
C PRO A 71 16.54 3.01 -9.79
N LEU A 72 15.36 2.43 -9.97
CA LEU A 72 14.79 2.18 -11.29
C LEU A 72 14.19 3.47 -11.80
N LEU A 73 14.87 4.03 -12.79
CA LEU A 73 14.45 5.23 -13.49
C LEU A 73 13.61 4.85 -14.69
N LEU A 74 12.39 5.35 -14.72
CA LEU A 74 11.42 5.09 -15.78
C LEU A 74 10.89 6.42 -16.28
N ARG A 75 10.64 6.53 -17.58
CA ARG A 75 10.05 7.73 -18.19
C ARG A 75 8.76 7.38 -18.91
N LEU A 76 7.72 8.15 -18.64
CA LEU A 76 6.52 8.16 -19.46
C LEU A 76 6.77 9.08 -20.65
N GLU A 77 6.73 8.53 -21.85
CA GLU A 77 6.83 9.30 -23.09
C GLU A 77 5.48 9.34 -23.80
N GLY A 78 5.00 10.54 -24.09
CA GLY A 78 3.78 10.80 -24.85
C GLY A 78 4.07 11.05 -26.32
N SER A 79 3.08 10.74 -27.17
CA SER A 79 3.06 11.00 -28.60
C SER A 79 1.61 11.10 -29.06
N ASP A 80 1.37 11.57 -30.30
CA ASP A 80 0.05 11.58 -30.92
C ASP A 80 -1.06 12.21 -30.05
N LEU A 81 -0.76 13.34 -29.42
CA LEU A 81 -1.73 14.09 -28.59
C LEU A 81 -2.84 14.66 -29.47
N VAL A 82 -4.08 14.29 -29.20
CA VAL A 82 -5.29 14.76 -29.89
C VAL A 82 -6.30 15.27 -28.87
N ALA A 83 -6.69 16.53 -29.00
CA ALA A 83 -7.85 17.09 -28.32
C ALA A 83 -9.06 17.04 -29.28
N ASP A 84 -10.10 16.31 -28.90
CA ASP A 84 -11.37 16.22 -29.62
C ASP A 84 -12.42 17.04 -28.88
N ALA A 85 -12.72 18.22 -29.43
CA ALA A 85 -13.68 19.16 -28.87
C ALA A 85 -15.12 18.68 -28.97
N ASP A 86 -15.45 17.87 -29.98
CA ASP A 86 -16.81 17.37 -30.15
C ASP A 86 -17.10 16.24 -29.15
N ALA A 87 -16.10 15.42 -28.85
CA ALA A 87 -16.19 14.35 -27.86
C ALA A 87 -15.91 14.82 -26.42
N GLY A 88 -15.31 15.99 -26.22
CA GLY A 88 -14.86 16.45 -24.91
C GLY A 88 -13.77 15.53 -24.34
N THR A 89 -12.79 15.15 -25.17
CA THR A 89 -11.71 14.23 -24.78
C THR A 89 -10.33 14.70 -25.21
N VAL A 90 -9.32 14.28 -24.44
CA VAL A 90 -7.92 14.39 -24.81
C VAL A 90 -7.33 12.99 -24.83
N SER A 91 -6.73 12.59 -25.95
CA SER A 91 -6.04 11.31 -26.06
C SER A 91 -4.58 11.49 -26.43
N LEU A 92 -3.73 10.57 -26.00
CA LEU A 92 -2.32 10.49 -26.39
C LEU A 92 -1.82 9.05 -26.31
N SER A 93 -0.83 8.72 -27.12
CA SER A 93 -0.13 7.43 -27.06
C SER A 93 1.03 7.53 -26.08
N VAL A 94 1.00 6.73 -25.01
CA VAL A 94 1.98 6.74 -23.93
C VAL A 94 2.77 5.43 -23.92
N ARG A 95 4.09 5.51 -23.79
CA ARG A 95 4.95 4.35 -23.55
C ARG A 95 5.80 4.55 -22.30
N VAL A 96 6.22 3.45 -21.69
CA VAL A 96 7.15 3.46 -20.55
C VAL A 96 8.54 3.13 -21.07
N LEU A 97 9.47 4.07 -20.96
CA LEU A 97 10.89 3.90 -21.30
C LEU A 97 11.68 3.56 -20.03
N ASN A 98 12.42 2.46 -20.05
CA ASN A 98 13.33 2.09 -18.99
C ASN A 98 14.66 2.82 -19.14
N LEU A 99 14.87 3.85 -18.32
CA LEU A 99 16.11 4.63 -18.29
C LEU A 99 17.17 4.03 -17.34
N SER A 100 16.81 2.99 -16.61
CA SER A 100 17.71 2.34 -15.66
C SER A 100 18.64 1.34 -16.33
N GLY A 101 19.65 0.88 -15.60
CA GLY A 101 20.51 -0.24 -16.00
C GLY A 101 19.92 -1.62 -15.71
N GLU A 102 18.71 -1.67 -15.15
CA GLU A 102 18.09 -2.89 -14.61
C GLU A 102 16.83 -3.26 -15.40
N THR A 103 16.55 -4.55 -15.48
CA THR A 103 15.33 -5.06 -16.12
C THR A 103 14.13 -4.80 -15.21
N VAL A 104 13.04 -4.26 -15.77
CA VAL A 104 11.78 -4.04 -15.04
C VAL A 104 10.86 -5.24 -15.22
N HIS A 105 10.49 -5.89 -14.12
CA HIS A 105 9.66 -7.09 -14.12
C HIS A 105 8.16 -6.78 -14.08
N LEU A 106 7.34 -7.75 -14.49
CA LEU A 106 5.88 -7.67 -14.50
C LEU A 106 5.24 -8.10 -13.16
N PRO A 107 4.10 -7.53 -12.75
CA PRO A 107 3.26 -6.59 -13.53
C PRO A 107 3.90 -5.21 -13.70
N LEU A 108 3.61 -4.50 -14.79
CA LEU A 108 4.06 -3.14 -15.04
C LEU A 108 2.83 -2.23 -15.15
N VAL A 109 2.44 -1.60 -14.04
CA VAL A 109 1.20 -0.80 -13.97
C VAL A 109 1.55 0.65 -13.65
N VAL A 110 1.13 1.56 -14.54
CA VAL A 110 1.26 3.00 -14.31
C VAL A 110 -0.04 3.52 -13.71
N TRP A 111 0.03 4.06 -12.50
CA TRP A 111 -1.10 4.64 -11.80
C TRP A 111 -1.10 6.16 -11.95
N ILE A 112 -2.19 6.72 -12.44
CA ILE A 112 -2.46 8.16 -12.53
C ILE A 112 -3.28 8.59 -11.33
N MET A 113 -2.83 9.65 -10.66
CA MET A 113 -3.37 10.14 -9.39
C MET A 113 -3.38 11.67 -9.37
N ALA A 114 -4.08 12.28 -8.41
CA ALA A 114 -4.05 13.72 -8.16
C ALA A 114 -4.30 14.58 -9.43
N LEU A 115 -5.30 14.20 -10.22
CA LEU A 115 -5.66 14.94 -11.44
C LEU A 115 -6.21 16.34 -11.09
N GLN A 116 -5.67 17.35 -11.76
CA GLN A 116 -6.11 18.74 -11.60
C GLN A 116 -6.34 19.39 -12.98
N PRO A 117 -7.54 19.92 -13.26
CA PRO A 117 -8.71 19.92 -12.38
C PRO A 117 -9.33 18.52 -12.23
N ALA A 118 -10.03 18.29 -11.13
CA ALA A 118 -10.68 17.00 -10.84
C ALA A 118 -11.80 16.63 -11.82
N SER A 119 -12.26 17.57 -12.66
CA SER A 119 -13.19 17.31 -13.76
C SER A 119 -12.58 16.48 -14.89
N VAL A 120 -11.24 16.39 -14.96
CA VAL A 120 -10.55 15.54 -15.93
C VAL A 120 -10.37 14.15 -15.34
N VAL A 121 -10.86 13.13 -16.04
CA VAL A 121 -10.78 11.73 -15.61
C VAL A 121 -10.30 10.83 -16.76
N PRO A 122 -9.42 9.85 -16.53
CA PRO A 122 -9.10 8.81 -17.52
C PRO A 122 -10.34 7.98 -17.84
N ALA A 123 -10.65 7.86 -19.13
CA ALA A 123 -11.82 7.18 -19.66
C ALA A 123 -11.58 5.71 -20.02
N ASN A 124 -10.32 5.27 -20.11
CA ASN A 124 -9.95 3.94 -20.59
C ASN A 124 -8.84 3.26 -19.76
N ALA A 125 -8.77 3.56 -18.46
CA ALA A 125 -7.86 2.85 -17.55
C ALA A 125 -8.27 1.38 -17.40
N ASP A 126 -7.30 0.48 -17.25
CA ASP A 126 -7.55 -0.96 -17.05
C ASP A 126 -8.03 -1.25 -15.63
N PHE A 127 -7.53 -0.45 -14.69
CA PHE A 127 -7.94 -0.46 -13.30
C PHE A 127 -8.45 0.92 -12.92
N ALA A 128 -9.56 0.97 -12.19
CA ALA A 128 -9.94 2.14 -11.44
C ALA A 128 -10.00 1.74 -9.97
N TYR A 129 -9.46 2.56 -9.07
CA TYR A 129 -9.66 2.29 -7.65
C TYR A 129 -11.17 2.28 -7.36
N PRO A 130 -11.65 1.27 -6.62
CA PRO A 130 -13.05 1.13 -6.34
C PRO A 130 -13.59 2.37 -5.58
N GLY A 131 -14.29 3.25 -6.29
CA GLY A 131 -14.81 4.53 -5.80
C GLY A 131 -15.01 5.62 -6.87
N GLN A 132 -14.40 5.49 -8.06
CA GLN A 132 -14.38 6.56 -9.08
C GLN A 132 -15.52 6.57 -10.10
N LEU A 133 -16.24 5.46 -10.30
CA LEU A 133 -17.29 5.39 -11.33
C LEU A 133 -18.65 5.96 -10.88
N ALA A 134 -18.79 6.37 -9.61
CA ALA A 134 -20.11 6.67 -9.01
C ALA A 134 -20.41 8.16 -8.77
N ASP A 135 -19.43 9.07 -8.81
CA ASP A 135 -19.66 10.51 -8.66
C ASP A 135 -18.47 11.39 -9.14
N PRO A 136 -18.58 12.12 -10.27
CA PRO A 136 -17.53 13.01 -10.77
C PRO A 136 -17.38 14.31 -9.96
N THR A 137 -18.18 14.53 -8.90
CA THR A 137 -18.12 15.76 -8.09
C THR A 137 -17.26 15.64 -6.83
N VAL A 138 -16.77 14.44 -6.51
CA VAL A 138 -15.82 14.24 -5.40
C VAL A 138 -14.42 14.61 -5.89
N ALA A 139 -13.80 15.62 -5.28
CA ALA A 139 -12.45 16.04 -5.61
C ALA A 139 -11.49 14.84 -5.54
N ALA A 140 -10.65 14.68 -6.58
CA ALA A 140 -9.67 13.60 -6.66
C ALA A 140 -8.68 13.71 -5.49
N THR A 141 -8.89 12.92 -4.44
CA THR A 141 -7.93 12.72 -3.36
C THR A 141 -6.65 12.07 -3.89
N ASP A 142 -5.55 12.19 -3.13
CA ASP A 142 -4.26 11.52 -3.39
C ASP A 142 -4.32 9.96 -3.37
N THR A 143 -5.50 9.30 -3.30
CA THR A 143 -5.64 7.85 -3.54
C THR A 143 -6.48 7.46 -4.73
N ALA A 144 -7.22 8.40 -5.30
CA ALA A 144 -8.06 8.13 -6.45
C ALA A 144 -7.14 7.87 -7.65
N GLY A 145 -6.97 6.60 -7.98
CA GLY A 145 -5.95 6.12 -8.89
C GLY A 145 -6.55 5.36 -10.08
N TRP A 146 -6.10 5.71 -11.28
CA TRP A 146 -6.42 4.98 -12.50
C TRP A 146 -5.17 4.25 -12.97
N GLY A 147 -5.23 2.92 -13.02
CA GLY A 147 -4.12 2.06 -13.41
C GLY A 147 -4.15 1.71 -14.89
N PHE A 148 -3.03 1.91 -15.57
CA PHE A 148 -2.78 1.46 -16.93
C PHE A 148 -1.78 0.30 -16.91
N ASP A 149 -2.25 -0.91 -17.23
CA ASP A 149 -1.44 -2.11 -17.30
C ASP A 149 -0.69 -2.22 -18.63
N TYR A 150 0.63 -2.26 -18.56
CA TYR A 150 1.52 -2.49 -19.70
C TYR A 150 1.98 -3.95 -19.80
N SER A 151 1.61 -4.81 -18.85
CA SER A 151 2.06 -6.20 -18.78
C SER A 151 1.62 -7.02 -20.00
N GLU A 152 0.37 -6.82 -20.46
CA GLU A 152 -0.15 -7.50 -21.64
C GLU A 152 0.55 -7.04 -22.93
N LEU A 153 0.92 -5.76 -23.02
CA LEU A 153 1.64 -5.20 -24.17
C LEU A 153 3.06 -5.74 -24.29
N LEU A 154 3.62 -6.24 -23.19
CA LEU A 154 4.93 -6.89 -23.16
C LEU A 154 4.86 -8.40 -23.36
N GLU A 155 3.67 -8.97 -23.63
CA GLU A 155 3.46 -10.41 -23.85
C GLU A 155 4.07 -11.29 -22.74
N GLY A 156 4.01 -10.81 -21.49
CA GLY A 156 4.58 -11.51 -20.34
C GLY A 156 6.10 -11.40 -20.18
N GLN A 157 6.78 -10.65 -21.05
CA GLN A 157 8.22 -10.39 -20.95
C GLN A 157 8.52 -9.19 -20.05
N PRO A 158 9.63 -9.21 -19.31
CA PRO A 158 10.08 -8.02 -18.58
C PRO A 158 10.60 -6.96 -19.55
N LEU A 159 10.66 -5.69 -19.13
CA LEU A 159 11.14 -4.55 -19.92
C LEU A 159 12.66 -4.35 -19.71
N PRO A 160 13.51 -4.63 -20.72
CA PRO A 160 14.97 -4.52 -20.58
C PRO A 160 15.47 -3.07 -20.39
N PRO A 161 16.72 -2.89 -19.93
CA PRO A 161 17.38 -1.58 -19.86
C PRO A 161 17.41 -0.86 -21.20
N GLY A 162 17.02 0.42 -21.23
CA GLY A 162 17.02 1.25 -22.43
C GLY A 162 15.89 0.98 -23.43
N GLU A 163 15.05 -0.03 -23.19
CA GLU A 163 13.90 -0.35 -24.04
C GLU A 163 12.63 0.38 -23.58
N ALA A 164 11.66 0.50 -24.50
CA ALA A 164 10.36 1.08 -24.21
C ALA A 164 9.25 0.07 -24.52
N THR A 165 8.16 0.13 -23.75
CA THR A 165 6.95 -0.63 -24.04
C THR A 165 6.38 -0.22 -25.42
N PRO A 166 5.55 -1.06 -26.06
CA PRO A 166 4.59 -0.56 -27.04
C PRO A 166 3.76 0.59 -26.44
N ALA A 167 3.36 1.53 -27.28
CA ALA A 167 2.55 2.64 -26.83
C ALA A 167 1.11 2.19 -26.53
N LYS A 168 0.57 2.63 -25.40
CA LYS A 168 -0.81 2.48 -24.99
C LYS A 168 -1.53 3.81 -25.14
N THR A 169 -2.68 3.83 -25.81
CA THR A 169 -3.48 5.06 -25.89
C THR A 169 -4.12 5.34 -24.54
N TRP A 170 -3.85 6.51 -23.97
CA TRP A 170 -4.57 7.06 -22.82
C TRP A 170 -5.62 8.03 -23.33
N VAL A 171 -6.83 7.92 -22.80
CA VAL A 171 -7.95 8.80 -23.12
C VAL A 171 -8.42 9.44 -21.82
N PHE A 172 -8.52 10.76 -21.81
CA PHE A 172 -9.06 11.56 -20.72
C PHE A 172 -10.37 12.19 -21.17
N SER A 173 -11.42 12.08 -20.36
CA SER A 173 -12.63 12.89 -20.47
C SER A 173 -12.33 14.28 -19.91
N ASP A 174 -12.43 15.29 -20.75
CA ASP A 174 -12.17 16.69 -20.44
C ASP A 174 -13.16 17.55 -21.25
N PRO A 175 -14.41 17.71 -20.77
CA PRO A 175 -15.48 18.34 -21.55
C PRO A 175 -15.22 19.82 -21.84
N ASP A 176 -14.41 20.47 -21.00
CA ASP A 176 -14.08 21.89 -21.12
C ASP A 176 -12.74 22.12 -21.85
N LEU A 177 -12.04 21.04 -22.24
CA LEU A 177 -10.69 21.05 -22.85
C LEU A 177 -9.71 21.97 -22.08
N VAL A 178 -9.74 21.88 -20.75
CA VAL A 178 -8.93 22.72 -19.87
C VAL A 178 -7.54 22.12 -19.69
N PRO A 179 -6.48 22.95 -19.60
CA PRO A 179 -5.16 22.43 -19.26
C PRO A 179 -5.20 21.68 -17.94
N PHE A 180 -4.64 20.47 -17.91
CA PHE A 180 -4.64 19.62 -16.73
C PHE A 180 -3.25 19.05 -16.41
N SER A 181 -3.09 18.59 -15.18
CA SER A 181 -1.88 17.96 -14.66
C SER A 181 -2.24 16.76 -13.80
N PHE A 182 -1.29 15.85 -13.60
CA PHE A 182 -1.47 14.64 -12.79
C PHE A 182 -0.18 14.25 -12.07
N ALA A 183 -0.32 13.53 -10.96
CA ALA A 183 0.73 12.71 -10.38
C ALA A 183 0.71 11.31 -11.01
N ALA A 184 1.87 10.65 -11.04
CA ALA A 184 1.97 9.28 -11.48
C ALA A 184 2.88 8.49 -10.53
N ARG A 185 2.49 7.24 -10.25
CA ARG A 185 3.34 6.22 -9.62
C ARG A 185 3.38 5.00 -10.53
N ILE A 186 4.39 4.16 -10.36
CA ILE A 186 4.49 2.90 -11.11
C ILE A 186 4.65 1.74 -10.14
N GLU A 187 3.97 0.66 -10.46
CA GLU A 187 4.07 -0.63 -9.80
C GLU A 187 4.76 -1.59 -10.76
N THR A 188 5.77 -2.28 -10.24
CA THR A 188 6.54 -3.25 -11.01
C THR A 188 6.50 -4.60 -10.32
N GLY A 189 6.67 -5.65 -11.10
CA GLY A 189 6.89 -6.99 -10.61
C GLY A 189 8.03 -7.08 -9.64
N VAL A 190 7.94 -8.11 -8.80
CA VAL A 190 9.08 -8.45 -7.95
C VAL A 190 10.24 -8.91 -8.83
N PHE A 191 11.42 -8.34 -8.60
CA PHE A 191 12.66 -8.76 -9.23
C PHE A 191 12.87 -10.25 -8.97
N THR A 192 12.79 -11.05 -10.03
CA THR A 192 13.04 -12.49 -9.94
C THR A 192 14.49 -12.69 -9.52
N GLY A 193 14.70 -13.37 -8.39
CA GLY A 193 16.04 -13.57 -7.81
C GLY A 193 16.39 -12.61 -6.67
N GLN A 194 15.57 -11.60 -6.39
CA GLN A 194 15.79 -10.77 -5.20
C GLN A 194 15.62 -11.60 -3.93
N ALA A 195 16.54 -11.41 -2.99
CA ALA A 195 16.45 -12.01 -1.67
C ALA A 195 15.14 -11.67 -0.99
N ARG A 196 14.54 -12.64 -0.32
CA ARG A 196 13.30 -12.47 0.44
C ARG A 196 13.50 -12.79 1.91
N LEU A 197 12.85 -12.04 2.78
CA LEU A 197 12.45 -12.52 4.10
C LEU A 197 11.07 -13.16 3.93
N ALA A 198 10.92 -14.39 4.38
CA ALA A 198 9.65 -15.08 4.32
C ALA A 198 9.54 -16.06 5.48
N GLY A 199 8.32 -16.54 5.69
CA GLY A 199 8.04 -17.61 6.63
C GLY A 199 6.57 -17.91 6.69
N ARG A 200 6.19 -18.71 7.67
CA ARG A 200 4.82 -19.20 7.86
C ARG A 200 4.32 -18.84 9.25
N ILE A 201 3.10 -18.34 9.33
CA ILE A 201 2.36 -18.14 10.58
C ILE A 201 1.39 -19.30 10.72
N PHE A 202 1.51 -20.09 11.77
CA PHE A 202 0.82 -21.37 11.89
C PHE A 202 0.34 -21.63 13.31
N VAL A 203 -0.71 -22.45 13.44
CA VAL A 203 -1.13 -23.00 14.72
C VAL A 203 -0.20 -24.14 15.06
N ASP A 204 0.64 -23.92 16.05
CA ASP A 204 1.63 -24.89 16.52
C ASP A 204 0.94 -25.89 17.46
N LEU A 205 0.66 -27.07 16.92
CA LEU A 205 -0.19 -28.08 17.55
C LEU A 205 0.56 -28.90 18.60
N ASP A 206 1.87 -29.07 18.46
CA ASP A 206 2.72 -29.85 19.36
C ASP A 206 3.71 -28.99 20.17
N ARG A 207 3.76 -27.68 19.89
CA ARG A 207 4.53 -26.64 20.58
C ARG A 207 6.05 -26.75 20.39
N ASP A 208 6.50 -27.28 19.27
CA ASP A 208 7.92 -27.40 18.97
C ASP A 208 8.51 -26.16 18.27
N GLY A 209 7.66 -25.23 17.83
CA GLY A 209 8.05 -24.00 17.13
C GLY A 209 8.43 -24.20 15.66
N LEU A 210 8.15 -25.38 15.08
CA LEU A 210 8.53 -25.75 13.72
C LEU A 210 7.27 -26.07 12.90
N PRO A 211 7.02 -25.39 11.77
CA PRO A 211 5.83 -25.64 10.99
C PRO A 211 5.87 -27.02 10.33
N THR A 212 4.76 -27.76 10.45
CA THR A 212 4.52 -29.00 9.71
C THR A 212 3.38 -28.85 8.70
N ALA A 213 3.31 -29.76 7.73
CA ALA A 213 2.24 -29.74 6.72
C ALA A 213 0.84 -29.99 7.33
N SER A 214 0.77 -30.64 8.50
CA SER A 214 -0.49 -30.91 9.22
C SER A 214 -1.00 -29.71 10.03
N GLU A 215 -0.16 -28.70 10.25
CA GLU A 215 -0.54 -27.54 11.04
C GLU A 215 -1.26 -26.52 10.17
N PRO A 216 -2.45 -26.05 10.59
CA PRO A 216 -3.18 -25.06 9.82
C PRO A 216 -2.52 -23.69 9.93
N PRO A 217 -2.76 -22.81 8.94
CA PRO A 217 -2.27 -21.43 9.00
C PRO A 217 -2.95 -20.65 10.14
N PHE A 218 -2.24 -19.69 10.71
CA PHE A 218 -2.80 -18.71 11.64
C PHE A 218 -2.83 -17.34 10.95
N LEU A 219 -4.02 -16.91 10.55
CA LEU A 219 -4.22 -15.72 9.73
C LEU A 219 -4.49 -14.44 10.54
N ALA A 220 -4.64 -14.55 11.86
CA ALA A 220 -4.98 -13.43 12.73
C ALA A 220 -3.73 -12.64 13.17
N GLY A 221 -3.05 -11.99 12.22
CA GLY A 221 -1.94 -11.08 12.51
C GLY A 221 -1.17 -10.66 11.25
N GLY A 222 -0.08 -9.94 11.44
CA GLY A 222 0.84 -9.55 10.38
C GLY A 222 2.29 -9.62 10.83
N VAL A 223 3.21 -9.55 9.89
CA VAL A 223 4.65 -9.51 10.16
C VAL A 223 5.18 -8.12 9.84
N GLN A 224 5.70 -7.46 10.87
CA GLN A 224 6.47 -6.23 10.76
C GLN A 224 7.95 -6.57 10.58
N VAL A 225 8.60 -5.92 9.63
CA VAL A 225 10.03 -6.06 9.33
C VAL A 225 10.70 -4.70 9.39
N THR A 226 11.68 -4.55 10.27
CA THR A 226 12.54 -3.37 10.34
C THR A 226 13.88 -3.66 9.67
N ALA A 227 14.19 -2.92 8.62
CA ALA A 227 15.42 -3.07 7.83
C ALA A 227 16.65 -2.40 8.49
N PRO A 228 17.89 -2.68 8.03
CA PRO A 228 19.14 -2.11 8.57
C PRO A 228 19.24 -0.57 8.58
N GLY A 229 18.32 0.14 7.92
CA GLY A 229 18.21 1.60 7.94
C GLY A 229 17.05 2.14 8.78
N GLY A 230 16.37 1.29 9.55
CA GLY A 230 15.18 1.64 10.33
C GLY A 230 13.89 1.73 9.51
N VAL A 231 13.94 1.46 8.21
CA VAL A 231 12.74 1.39 7.36
C VAL A 231 11.90 0.19 7.80
N VAL A 232 10.64 0.45 8.15
CA VAL A 232 9.68 -0.58 8.53
C VAL A 232 8.84 -0.97 7.31
N SER A 233 8.52 -2.24 7.17
CA SER A 233 7.65 -2.80 6.16
C SER A 233 6.78 -3.88 6.78
N TRP A 234 5.62 -4.14 6.22
CA TRP A 234 4.69 -5.15 6.73
C TRP A 234 4.24 -6.11 5.65
N SER A 235 3.91 -7.33 6.07
CA SER A 235 3.25 -8.33 5.24
C SER A 235 2.18 -9.03 6.07
N SER A 236 1.01 -9.22 5.47
CA SER A 236 0.01 -10.15 5.99
C SER A 236 0.32 -11.57 5.50
N PRO A 237 -0.05 -12.61 6.26
CA PRO A 237 0.00 -13.98 5.76
C PRO A 237 -1.06 -14.17 4.67
N GLY A 238 -0.70 -14.89 3.60
CA GLY A 238 -1.64 -15.39 2.62
C GLY A 238 -2.51 -16.53 3.19
N PRO A 239 -3.45 -17.08 2.40
CA PRO A 239 -4.38 -18.13 2.84
C PRO A 239 -3.70 -19.42 3.35
N ASP A 240 -2.46 -19.68 2.92
CA ASP A 240 -1.62 -20.81 3.33
C ASP A 240 -0.74 -20.50 4.57
N GLY A 241 -0.85 -19.28 5.10
CA GLY A 241 -0.11 -18.76 6.24
C GLY A 241 1.25 -18.19 5.87
N TRP A 242 1.64 -18.18 4.58
CA TRP A 242 2.94 -17.66 4.16
C TRP A 242 2.92 -16.14 4.04
N TRP A 243 3.99 -15.52 4.52
CA TRP A 243 4.25 -14.09 4.35
C TRP A 243 5.60 -13.91 3.64
N GLU A 244 5.76 -12.82 2.90
CA GLU A 244 7.03 -12.50 2.25
C GLU A 244 7.27 -11.00 2.06
N LEU A 245 8.52 -10.58 2.19
CA LEU A 245 8.99 -9.22 1.92
C LEU A 245 10.34 -9.24 1.19
N PRO A 246 10.58 -8.32 0.23
CA PRO A 246 11.87 -8.20 -0.41
C PRO A 246 12.93 -7.66 0.55
N VAL A 247 14.13 -8.25 0.50
CA VAL A 247 15.34 -7.72 1.15
C VAL A 247 15.94 -6.69 0.21
N ARG A 248 16.27 -5.52 0.76
CA ARG A 248 16.82 -4.38 0.02
C ARG A 248 18.28 -4.07 0.34
N ALA A 249 18.81 -4.60 1.43
CA ALA A 249 20.19 -4.37 1.83
C ALA A 249 20.70 -5.54 2.67
N ALA A 250 22.03 -5.73 2.70
CA ALA A 250 22.64 -6.58 3.71
C ALA A 250 22.60 -5.88 5.07
N GLY A 251 22.48 -6.66 6.15
CA GLY A 251 22.51 -6.15 7.51
C GLY A 251 21.51 -6.85 8.43
N LEU A 252 21.36 -6.29 9.62
CA LEU A 252 20.45 -6.79 10.65
C LEU A 252 19.02 -6.33 10.37
N TYR A 253 18.12 -7.29 10.18
CA TYR A 253 16.68 -7.11 10.15
C TYR A 253 16.07 -7.58 11.46
N GLU A 254 15.05 -6.86 11.93
CA GLU A 254 14.16 -7.31 13.01
C GLU A 254 12.82 -7.70 12.41
N VAL A 255 12.38 -8.92 12.69
CA VAL A 255 11.14 -9.52 12.18
C VAL A 255 10.25 -9.80 13.38
N LEU A 256 9.12 -9.10 13.45
CA LEU A 256 8.19 -9.14 14.57
C LEU A 256 6.84 -9.62 14.04
N PHE A 257 6.34 -10.73 14.59
CA PHE A 257 4.94 -11.08 14.43
C PHE A 257 4.10 -10.24 15.38
N VAL A 258 3.12 -9.55 14.82
CA VAL A 258 2.15 -8.75 15.57
C VAL A 258 0.81 -9.46 15.46
N PRO A 259 0.42 -10.26 16.48
CA PRO A 259 -0.89 -10.90 16.49
C PRO A 259 -1.97 -9.82 16.53
N MET A 260 -3.09 -10.07 15.85
CA MET A 260 -4.29 -9.26 16.11
C MET A 260 -4.68 -9.45 17.57
N GLU A 261 -5.12 -8.38 18.23
CA GLU A 261 -5.57 -8.45 19.61
C GLU A 261 -6.82 -9.34 19.72
N MET A 262 -6.62 -10.60 20.08
CA MET A 262 -7.65 -11.63 20.14
C MET A 262 -8.29 -11.80 21.52
N GLY A 263 -7.90 -10.98 22.51
CA GLY A 263 -8.39 -11.06 23.88
C GLY A 263 -7.47 -10.37 24.88
N PRO A 264 -7.79 -10.42 26.19
CA PRO A 264 -6.98 -9.79 27.24
C PRO A 264 -5.67 -10.53 27.53
N ARG A 265 -5.47 -11.72 26.96
CA ARG A 265 -4.25 -12.51 27.14
C ARG A 265 -3.37 -12.35 25.90
N PRO A 266 -2.06 -12.12 26.06
CA PRO A 266 -1.12 -12.19 24.95
C PRO A 266 -1.27 -13.52 24.22
N VAL A 267 -1.16 -13.51 22.90
CA VAL A 267 -1.10 -14.74 22.10
C VAL A 267 0.19 -15.50 22.48
N PRO A 268 0.12 -16.67 23.13
CA PRO A 268 1.30 -17.49 23.40
C PRO A 268 1.95 -17.93 22.09
N LEU A 269 3.18 -17.49 21.90
CA LEU A 269 4.02 -17.89 20.78
C LEU A 269 4.95 -19.01 21.24
N THR A 270 5.11 -20.01 20.37
CA THR A 270 6.04 -21.13 20.56
C THR A 270 7.38 -20.87 19.90
N THR A 271 7.47 -19.83 19.09
CA THR A 271 8.70 -19.32 18.47
C THR A 271 9.16 -18.01 19.12
N PRO A 272 10.47 -17.70 19.09
CA PRO A 272 10.96 -16.38 19.49
C PRO A 272 10.27 -15.25 18.71
N ASN A 273 9.93 -14.16 19.41
CA ASN A 273 9.35 -12.95 18.84
C ASN A 273 9.72 -11.73 19.71
N PRO A 274 10.45 -10.72 19.18
CA PRO A 274 10.92 -10.61 17.80
C PRO A 274 12.01 -11.64 17.44
N ARG A 275 12.23 -11.83 16.14
CA ARG A 275 13.38 -12.52 15.57
C ARG A 275 14.34 -11.50 14.97
N GLN A 276 15.62 -11.78 15.05
CA GLN A 276 16.67 -10.97 14.44
C GLN A 276 17.43 -11.81 13.43
N VAL A 277 17.51 -11.33 12.19
CA VAL A 277 18.18 -12.03 11.09
C VAL A 277 19.20 -11.11 10.45
N VAL A 278 20.44 -11.59 10.31
CA VAL A 278 21.45 -10.89 9.53
C VAL A 278 21.38 -11.42 8.11
N VAL A 279 20.93 -10.59 7.18
CA VAL A 279 21.01 -10.90 5.76
C VAL A 279 22.38 -10.51 5.26
N THR A 280 23.09 -11.44 4.64
CA THR A 280 24.40 -11.20 4.03
C THR A 280 24.33 -11.35 2.52
N THR A 281 25.39 -10.91 1.84
CA THR A 281 25.62 -11.25 0.44
C THR A 281 26.27 -12.62 0.32
N GLY A 282 25.91 -13.39 -0.71
CA GLY A 282 26.54 -14.65 -1.08
C GLY A 282 27.91 -14.45 -1.76
N PRO A 283 28.60 -15.54 -2.15
CA PRO A 283 29.87 -15.48 -2.86
C PRO A 283 29.81 -14.76 -4.21
N ASP A 284 28.63 -14.68 -4.81
CA ASP A 284 28.30 -13.98 -6.05
C ASP A 284 27.93 -12.50 -5.85
N GLY A 285 27.97 -12.01 -4.60
CA GLY A 285 27.59 -10.65 -4.22
C GLY A 285 26.08 -10.44 -4.07
N GLN A 286 25.25 -11.43 -4.39
CA GLN A 286 23.80 -11.32 -4.30
C GLN A 286 23.31 -11.45 -2.87
N LEU A 287 22.27 -10.72 -2.48
CA LEU A 287 21.66 -10.88 -1.16
C LEU A 287 21.13 -12.31 -0.99
N LEU A 288 21.27 -12.87 0.22
CA LEU A 288 20.73 -14.19 0.54
C LEU A 288 19.30 -14.08 1.07
N SER A 289 18.40 -14.94 0.57
CA SER A 289 17.06 -15.07 1.15
C SER A 289 17.11 -15.75 2.51
N TRP A 290 16.14 -15.43 3.37
CA TRP A 290 15.86 -16.14 4.61
C TRP A 290 14.37 -16.47 4.68
N ARG A 291 14.04 -17.76 4.60
CA ARG A 291 12.65 -18.26 4.55
C ARG A 291 12.19 -18.93 5.84
N GLU A 292 13.00 -18.83 6.90
CA GLU A 292 12.77 -19.46 8.21
C GLU A 292 12.07 -18.50 9.20
N GLY A 293 11.37 -17.50 8.69
CA GLY A 293 10.60 -16.51 9.45
C GLY A 293 9.29 -17.05 10.02
N HIS A 294 9.35 -18.24 10.61
CA HIS A 294 8.19 -18.93 11.11
C HIS A 294 7.75 -18.42 12.48
N PHE A 295 6.44 -18.29 12.64
CA PHE A 295 5.79 -17.88 13.89
C PHE A 295 4.72 -18.89 14.28
N GLY A 296 5.01 -19.67 15.30
CA GLY A 296 4.10 -20.68 15.85
C GLY A 296 3.23 -20.08 16.95
N VAL A 297 1.92 -20.31 16.85
CA VAL A 297 0.92 -19.88 17.83
C VAL A 297 0.40 -21.09 18.57
N ALA A 298 0.53 -21.13 19.90
CA ALA A 298 0.15 -22.31 20.67
C ALA A 298 -1.37 -22.58 20.60
N ARG A 299 -1.74 -23.87 20.47
CA ARG A 299 -3.13 -24.35 20.34
C ARG A 299 -4.09 -23.95 21.47
N ASP A 300 -3.58 -23.63 22.67
CA ASP A 300 -4.42 -23.20 23.80
C ASP A 300 -4.97 -21.78 23.66
N VAL A 301 -4.58 -21.08 22.60
CA VAL A 301 -5.38 -19.97 22.07
C VAL A 301 -6.61 -20.59 21.43
N PRO A 302 -7.83 -20.36 21.96
CA PRO A 302 -9.03 -20.74 21.22
C PRO A 302 -8.86 -20.19 19.80
N PRO A 303 -9.20 -20.99 18.76
CA PRO A 303 -9.04 -20.52 17.39
C PRO A 303 -9.66 -19.14 17.30
N PRO A 304 -9.04 -18.20 16.55
CA PRO A 304 -9.62 -16.90 16.31
C PRO A 304 -11.11 -17.09 16.03
N PRO A 305 -12.02 -16.32 16.66
CA PRO A 305 -13.37 -16.29 16.16
C PRO A 305 -13.23 -16.01 14.66
N PRO A 306 -13.85 -16.80 13.77
CA PRO A 306 -13.67 -16.69 12.34
C PRO A 306 -13.75 -15.21 11.97
N THR A 307 -12.65 -14.72 11.41
CA THR A 307 -12.46 -13.30 11.18
C THR A 307 -12.67 -13.09 9.70
N GLY A 308 -13.75 -12.40 9.34
CA GLY A 308 -13.91 -11.96 7.96
C GLY A 308 -12.77 -10.99 7.63
N VAL A 309 -12.27 -11.02 6.40
CA VAL A 309 -11.39 -9.95 5.92
C VAL A 309 -12.28 -8.83 5.39
N ILE A 310 -11.95 -7.57 5.68
CA ILE A 310 -12.68 -6.45 5.10
C ILE A 310 -12.52 -6.45 3.57
N GLY A 311 -13.65 -6.39 2.86
CA GLY A 311 -13.70 -6.18 1.41
C GLY A 311 -13.73 -4.70 1.04
N PHE A 312 -13.48 -4.37 -0.22
CA PHE A 312 -13.53 -3.00 -0.74
C PHE A 312 -14.43 -2.95 -1.97
N THR A 313 -15.26 -1.91 -2.08
CA THR A 313 -16.24 -1.80 -3.16
C THR A 313 -16.60 -0.35 -3.47
N ASP A 314 -16.93 -0.05 -4.72
CA ASP A 314 -17.46 1.25 -5.16
C ASP A 314 -18.95 1.39 -4.83
N ARG A 315 -19.62 0.28 -4.53
CA ARG A 315 -21.06 0.29 -4.27
C ARG A 315 -21.32 1.16 -3.04
N ARG A 316 -22.33 2.00 -3.16
CA ARG A 316 -22.78 2.84 -2.05
C ARG A 316 -23.34 1.94 -0.93
N PRO A 317 -23.27 2.35 0.35
CA PRO A 317 -23.78 1.55 1.46
C PRO A 317 -25.20 1.02 1.24
N GLU A 318 -26.09 1.86 0.69
CA GLU A 318 -27.48 1.49 0.39
C GLU A 318 -27.64 0.40 -0.68
N GLN A 319 -26.60 0.14 -1.49
CA GLN A 319 -26.58 -0.90 -2.52
C GLN A 319 -26.01 -2.23 -2.02
N LEU A 320 -25.37 -2.23 -0.85
CA LEU A 320 -24.74 -3.42 -0.27
C LEU A 320 -25.68 -4.19 0.65
N HIS A 321 -26.76 -3.57 1.16
CA HIS A 321 -27.60 -4.20 2.14
C HIS A 321 -28.38 -5.41 1.59
N ARG A 322 -28.17 -6.54 2.26
CA ARG A 322 -29.06 -7.70 2.26
C ARG A 322 -29.33 -8.07 3.72
N ALA A 323 -30.56 -8.56 3.94
CA ALA A 323 -31.25 -8.90 5.19
C ALA A 323 -31.13 -7.90 6.38
N PRO A 324 -32.23 -7.64 7.11
CA PRO A 324 -32.17 -6.75 8.27
C PRO A 324 -31.32 -7.34 9.40
N TRP A 325 -30.64 -6.46 10.14
CA TRP A 325 -29.87 -6.76 11.35
C TRP A 325 -29.83 -5.51 12.25
N MET A 326 -29.44 -5.68 13.50
CA MET A 326 -29.36 -4.60 14.49
C MET A 326 -27.99 -4.62 15.15
N LEU A 327 -27.34 -3.46 15.25
CA LEU A 327 -26.10 -3.34 16.00
C LEU A 327 -26.39 -3.31 17.50
N LEU A 328 -25.85 -4.29 18.23
CA LEU A 328 -25.92 -4.33 19.70
C LEU A 328 -24.67 -3.71 20.32
N ARG A 329 -23.50 -4.01 19.75
CA ARG A 329 -22.20 -3.50 20.20
C ARG A 329 -21.22 -3.38 19.04
N ALA A 330 -20.36 -2.38 19.08
CA ALA A 330 -19.20 -2.26 18.20
C ALA A 330 -17.99 -1.75 18.98
N GLY A 331 -16.80 -2.23 18.62
CA GLY A 331 -15.53 -1.75 19.14
C GLY A 331 -14.38 -2.10 18.21
N VAL A 332 -13.27 -1.38 18.33
CA VAL A 332 -12.03 -1.73 17.64
C VAL A 332 -11.00 -2.13 18.68
N ARG A 333 -10.29 -3.22 18.40
CA ARG A 333 -9.25 -3.79 19.26
C ARG A 333 -8.05 -4.16 18.38
N GLY A 334 -6.98 -3.38 18.45
CA GLY A 334 -5.87 -3.43 17.49
C GLY A 334 -6.38 -3.29 16.04
N PRO A 335 -6.01 -4.20 15.12
CA PRO A 335 -6.53 -4.21 13.76
C PRO A 335 -7.86 -4.96 13.60
N ARG A 336 -8.57 -5.29 14.69
CA ARG A 336 -9.84 -6.02 14.62
C ARG A 336 -11.03 -5.11 14.87
N LEU A 337 -12.01 -5.13 13.97
CA LEU A 337 -13.36 -4.65 14.28
C LEU A 337 -14.14 -5.77 14.95
N GLU A 338 -14.62 -5.56 16.18
CA GLU A 338 -15.49 -6.50 16.92
C GLU A 338 -16.92 -5.95 16.93
N LEU A 339 -17.88 -6.74 16.42
CA LEU A 339 -19.29 -6.40 16.40
C LEU A 339 -20.11 -7.47 17.13
N GLN A 340 -21.16 -7.03 17.81
CA GLN A 340 -22.25 -7.89 18.27
C GLN A 340 -23.51 -7.44 17.56
N VAL A 341 -24.13 -8.35 16.83
CA VAL A 341 -25.32 -8.06 16.02
C VAL A 341 -26.49 -8.94 16.45
N GLY A 342 -27.71 -8.41 16.32
CA GLY A 342 -28.94 -9.16 16.42
C GLY A 342 -29.61 -9.26 15.04
N TYR A 343 -30.23 -10.38 14.72
CA TYR A 343 -30.95 -10.57 13.45
C TYR A 343 -32.05 -11.62 13.60
N SER A 344 -32.93 -11.71 12.61
CA SER A 344 -33.95 -12.75 12.51
C SER A 344 -33.61 -13.77 11.43
N GLY A 345 -33.92 -15.04 11.68
CA GLY A 345 -33.59 -16.14 10.78
C GLY A 345 -34.27 -17.46 11.19
N CYS A 346 -34.07 -18.49 10.39
CA CYS A 346 -34.52 -19.85 10.69
C CYS A 346 -33.45 -20.63 11.49
N GLU A 347 -32.19 -20.22 11.39
CA GLU A 347 -31.06 -20.82 12.10
C GLU A 347 -30.13 -19.76 12.73
N PRO A 348 -29.34 -20.13 13.76
CA PRO A 348 -28.47 -19.18 14.46
C PRO A 348 -27.14 -18.86 13.75
N ASP A 349 -26.86 -19.50 12.61
CA ASP A 349 -25.58 -19.39 11.91
C ASP A 349 -25.78 -18.67 10.57
N HIS A 350 -25.64 -17.35 10.56
CA HIS A 350 -25.74 -16.54 9.34
C HIS A 350 -24.38 -15.97 8.94
N ALA A 351 -24.16 -15.84 7.62
CA ALA A 351 -22.96 -15.25 7.08
C ALA A 351 -23.04 -13.72 7.07
N PHE A 352 -21.94 -13.09 7.47
CA PHE A 352 -21.76 -11.65 7.43
C PHE A 352 -20.47 -11.29 6.69
N SER A 353 -20.53 -10.23 5.90
CA SER A 353 -19.36 -9.63 5.26
C SER A 353 -19.25 -8.15 5.62
N LEU A 354 -18.04 -7.62 5.64
CA LEU A 354 -17.77 -6.21 5.94
C LEU A 354 -17.10 -5.59 4.73
N TRP A 355 -17.64 -4.48 4.26
CA TRP A 355 -17.14 -3.77 3.09
C TRP A 355 -16.81 -2.34 3.44
N MET A 356 -15.68 -1.84 2.94
CA MET A 356 -15.46 -0.40 2.83
C MET A 356 -16.03 0.09 1.51
N SER A 357 -16.93 1.07 1.58
CA SER A 357 -17.51 1.73 0.40
C SER A 357 -16.70 2.97 0.03
N GLY A 358 -16.18 3.00 -1.20
CA GLY A 358 -15.41 4.12 -1.75
C GLY A 358 -14.04 4.32 -1.08
N GLY A 359 -13.54 5.56 -1.13
CA GLY A 359 -12.28 5.97 -0.51
C GLY A 359 -12.43 6.55 0.90
N PHE A 360 -11.32 7.02 1.47
CA PHE A 360 -11.36 7.80 2.70
C PHE A 360 -11.91 9.20 2.42
N LEU A 361 -12.81 9.69 3.27
CA LEU A 361 -13.33 11.05 3.15
C LEU A 361 -12.27 12.06 3.58
N GLU A 362 -12.18 13.17 2.83
CA GLU A 362 -11.35 14.35 3.14
C GLU A 362 -11.89 15.13 4.35
N SER A 363 -11.83 14.51 5.53
CA SER A 363 -12.11 15.15 6.81
C SER A 363 -10.86 15.15 7.68
N MET A 364 -10.91 15.89 8.78
CA MET A 364 -9.85 15.94 9.79
C MET A 364 -10.44 15.50 11.13
N PRO A 365 -10.28 14.22 11.55
CA PRO A 365 -9.51 13.14 10.92
C PRO A 365 -10.20 12.53 9.67
N PRO A 366 -9.47 11.85 8.76
CA PRO A 366 -10.07 11.14 7.64
C PRO A 366 -11.07 10.07 8.11
N ARG A 367 -12.06 9.76 7.27
CA ARG A 367 -13.14 8.80 7.62
C ARG A 367 -13.23 7.66 6.62
N ALA A 368 -13.41 6.43 7.09
CA ALA A 368 -13.68 5.25 6.28
C ALA A 368 -15.13 4.80 6.47
N HIS A 369 -15.91 4.71 5.39
CA HIS A 369 -17.29 4.21 5.45
C HIS A 369 -17.29 2.68 5.36
N LEU A 370 -17.80 2.03 6.40
CA LEU A 370 -17.91 0.57 6.50
C LEU A 370 -19.37 0.15 6.44
N THR A 371 -19.69 -0.92 5.73
CA THR A 371 -21.03 -1.50 5.67
C THR A 371 -20.95 -2.97 6.01
N LEU A 372 -21.70 -3.36 7.05
CA LEU A 372 -21.90 -4.76 7.37
C LEU A 372 -23.09 -5.30 6.58
N VAL A 373 -22.87 -6.38 5.84
CA VAL A 373 -23.86 -7.04 5.00
C VAL A 373 -24.23 -8.38 5.63
N HIS A 374 -25.54 -8.62 5.75
CA HIS A 374 -26.11 -9.86 6.22
C HIS A 374 -26.52 -10.70 4.99
N GLU A 375 -25.72 -11.72 4.66
CA GLU A 375 -25.80 -12.37 3.34
C GLU A 375 -27.06 -13.25 3.18
N THR A 376 -27.61 -13.71 4.30
CA THR A 376 -28.70 -14.67 4.35
C THR A 376 -30.02 -13.98 4.67
N MET A 377 -30.99 -14.07 3.74
CA MET A 377 -32.35 -13.58 3.95
C MET A 377 -33.32 -14.74 4.12
N GLU A 378 -33.90 -14.85 5.31
CA GLU A 378 -34.84 -15.91 5.66
C GLU A 378 -36.14 -15.33 6.24
N ALA A 379 -37.24 -16.06 6.06
CA ALA A 379 -38.58 -15.65 6.48
C ALA A 379 -39.02 -16.40 7.75
N CYS A 380 -38.24 -16.26 8.82
CA CYS A 380 -38.52 -16.85 10.14
C CYS A 380 -38.47 -15.78 11.24
N ASP A 381 -39.31 -15.94 12.26
CA ASP A 381 -39.48 -14.96 13.34
C ASP A 381 -38.53 -15.18 14.53
N ALA A 382 -37.66 -16.20 14.48
CA ALA A 382 -36.69 -16.43 15.55
C ALA A 382 -35.62 -15.32 15.52
N ALA A 383 -35.22 -14.85 16.70
CA ALA A 383 -34.22 -13.80 16.87
C ALA A 383 -32.94 -14.38 17.48
N PHE A 384 -31.81 -14.06 16.87
CA PHE A 384 -30.49 -14.53 17.26
C PHE A 384 -29.54 -13.36 17.55
N THR A 385 -28.47 -13.65 18.27
CA THR A 385 -27.35 -12.74 18.46
C THR A 385 -26.05 -13.43 18.10
N GLN A 386 -25.13 -12.70 17.48
CA GLN A 386 -23.85 -13.23 17.04
C GLN A 386 -22.74 -12.21 17.29
N GLU A 387 -21.61 -12.72 17.79
CA GLU A 387 -20.35 -11.98 17.84
C GLU A 387 -19.57 -12.26 16.56
N ILE A 388 -19.21 -11.21 15.84
CA ILE A 388 -18.47 -11.28 14.59
C ILE A 388 -17.26 -10.36 14.67
N GLY A 389 -16.18 -10.72 13.97
CA GLY A 389 -15.02 -9.85 13.89
C GLY A 389 -14.43 -9.79 12.50
N PHE A 390 -13.80 -8.65 12.19
CA PHE A 390 -13.20 -8.40 10.89
C PHE A 390 -11.77 -7.89 11.02
N ASP A 391 -10.91 -8.35 10.11
CA ASP A 391 -9.54 -7.87 9.97
C ASP A 391 -9.51 -6.56 9.19
N LEU A 392 -9.03 -5.51 9.84
CA LEU A 392 -8.84 -4.17 9.31
C LEU A 392 -7.40 -3.91 8.83
N MET A 393 -6.49 -4.87 8.91
CA MET A 393 -5.14 -4.72 8.33
C MET A 393 -5.15 -4.28 6.86
N PRO A 394 -6.03 -4.82 5.97
CA PRO A 394 -6.12 -4.30 4.61
C PRO A 394 -6.51 -2.82 4.55
N LEU A 395 -7.43 -2.40 5.42
CA LEU A 395 -7.90 -1.01 5.51
C LEU A 395 -6.79 -0.08 6.00
N PHE A 396 -6.08 -0.49 7.05
CA PHE A 396 -4.95 0.26 7.59
C PHE A 396 -3.82 0.36 6.59
N GLY A 397 -3.56 -0.71 5.85
CA GLY A 397 -2.67 -0.74 4.68
C GLY A 397 -2.90 0.44 3.74
N ARG A 398 -4.14 0.52 3.24
CA ARG A 398 -4.56 1.60 2.34
C ARG A 398 -4.50 2.99 2.99
N TYR A 399 -4.85 3.09 4.28
CA TYR A 399 -4.78 4.37 4.99
C TYR A 399 -3.32 4.86 5.08
N ALA A 400 -2.40 3.99 5.47
CA ALA A 400 -0.99 4.34 5.64
C ALA A 400 -0.31 4.71 4.32
N GLU A 401 -0.67 4.03 3.23
CA GLU A 401 -0.21 4.38 1.88
C GLU A 401 -0.65 5.80 1.46
N GLN A 402 -1.84 6.26 1.89
CA GLN A 402 -2.38 7.56 1.52
C GLN A 402 -1.96 8.70 2.44
N TYR A 403 -2.13 8.50 3.75
CA TYR A 403 -2.04 9.56 4.75
C TYR A 403 -0.86 9.36 5.69
N GLY A 404 -0.12 8.26 5.56
CA GLY A 404 0.87 7.85 6.55
C GLY A 404 0.21 7.46 7.86
N GLN A 405 0.88 7.74 8.97
CA GLN A 405 0.36 7.46 10.30
C GLN A 405 -0.56 8.60 10.77
N GLY A 406 -1.70 8.26 11.36
CA GLY A 406 -2.61 9.28 11.89
C GLY A 406 -3.91 8.73 12.44
N PRO A 407 -4.78 9.62 12.98
CA PRO A 407 -6.11 9.25 13.45
C PRO A 407 -7.03 8.89 12.27
N LEU A 408 -7.86 7.88 12.44
CA LEU A 408 -8.84 7.43 11.46
C LEU A 408 -10.19 7.22 12.15
N VAL A 409 -11.28 7.67 11.52
CA VAL A 409 -12.64 7.42 12.03
C VAL A 409 -13.34 6.41 11.13
N LEU A 410 -13.74 5.28 11.71
CA LEU A 410 -14.56 4.29 11.01
C LEU A 410 -16.03 4.65 11.18
N VAL A 411 -16.78 4.72 10.08
CA VAL A 411 -18.21 5.02 10.06
C VAL A 411 -18.94 3.77 9.63
N LEU A 412 -19.46 3.01 10.60
CA LEU A 412 -20.22 1.79 10.34
C LEU A 412 -21.68 2.14 10.00
N HIS A 413 -22.08 1.82 8.78
CA HIS A 413 -23.44 1.92 8.26
C HIS A 413 -24.17 0.59 8.48
N GLY A 414 -25.42 0.68 8.90
CA GLY A 414 -26.31 -0.47 8.93
C GLY A 414 -27.68 -0.19 8.31
N PRO A 415 -28.58 -1.19 8.34
CA PRO A 415 -29.90 -1.07 7.75
C PRO A 415 -30.67 0.12 8.32
N ASP A 416 -31.61 0.62 7.54
CA ASP A 416 -32.41 1.82 7.87
C ASP A 416 -31.60 3.12 8.00
N GLY A 417 -30.34 3.12 7.53
CA GLY A 417 -29.51 4.30 7.44
C GLY A 417 -28.91 4.76 8.76
N PHE A 418 -28.86 3.90 9.79
CA PHE A 418 -28.13 4.26 11.00
C PHE A 418 -26.62 4.26 10.74
N THR A 419 -25.91 5.13 11.46
CA THR A 419 -24.45 5.21 11.43
C THR A 419 -23.87 5.13 12.83
N ARG A 420 -22.75 4.43 12.98
CA ARG A 420 -21.95 4.39 14.21
C ARG A 420 -20.51 4.79 13.91
N GLU A 421 -20.03 5.82 14.59
CA GLU A 421 -18.63 6.24 14.50
C GLU A 421 -17.77 5.51 15.54
N LEU A 422 -16.58 5.09 15.12
CA LEU A 422 -15.54 4.48 15.94
C LEU A 422 -14.24 5.22 15.68
N GLU A 423 -13.75 5.94 16.68
CA GLU A 423 -12.53 6.73 16.56
C GLU A 423 -11.29 5.86 16.85
N LEU A 424 -10.30 5.92 15.97
CA LEU A 424 -8.97 5.35 16.16
C LEU A 424 -7.99 6.49 16.39
N ALA A 425 -7.42 6.56 17.58
CA ALA A 425 -6.46 7.60 17.94
C ALA A 425 -5.23 7.59 17.02
N THR A 426 -4.79 6.40 16.62
CA THR A 426 -3.68 6.18 15.71
C THR A 426 -3.90 4.87 14.95
N VAL A 427 -3.84 4.91 13.62
CA VAL A 427 -3.63 3.71 12.81
C VAL A 427 -2.25 3.13 13.18
N PRO A 428 -2.13 1.80 13.39
CA PRO A 428 -0.87 1.18 13.79
C PRO A 428 0.26 1.57 12.82
N PRO A 429 1.45 1.95 13.34
CA PRO A 429 2.55 2.41 12.52
C PRO A 429 2.98 1.32 11.52
N ASP A 430 2.92 1.68 10.23
CA ASP A 430 3.56 1.04 9.08
C ASP A 430 2.84 -0.14 8.38
N SER A 431 1.52 -0.31 8.52
CA SER A 431 0.77 -1.27 7.69
C SER A 431 0.99 -1.00 6.18
N THR A 432 1.86 -1.76 5.52
CA THR A 432 1.93 -1.87 4.06
C THR A 432 1.26 -3.18 3.69
N TRP A 433 0.19 -3.13 2.90
CA TRP A 433 -0.46 -4.33 2.40
C TRP A 433 0.29 -4.81 1.15
N PRO A 434 0.64 -6.10 1.01
CA PRO A 434 1.21 -6.58 -0.24
C PRO A 434 0.16 -6.45 -1.35
N ALA A 435 0.43 -5.56 -2.31
CA ALA A 435 -0.36 -5.46 -3.53
C ALA A 435 -0.39 -6.84 -4.22
N GLY A 436 -1.58 -7.45 -4.35
CA GLY A 436 -1.77 -8.77 -4.96
C GLY A 436 -2.58 -9.79 -4.15
N ALA A 437 -2.82 -9.57 -2.85
CA ALA A 437 -3.61 -10.49 -2.01
C ALA A 437 -5.12 -10.17 -1.99
N GLY A 438 -5.71 -9.79 -3.13
CA GLY A 438 -7.16 -9.63 -3.22
C GLY A 438 -7.87 -10.98 -3.16
N PRO A 439 -9.06 -11.08 -2.54
CA PRO A 439 -9.91 -12.25 -2.75
C PRO A 439 -10.21 -12.35 -4.25
N THR A 440 -9.79 -13.45 -4.86
CA THR A 440 -10.29 -13.85 -6.19
C THR A 440 -11.73 -14.28 -6.00
N ASP A 441 -12.66 -13.57 -6.63
CA ASP A 441 -14.05 -14.05 -6.81
C ASP A 441 -14.10 -15.35 -7.62
#